data_AF-A0A962YF58-F1
#
_entry.id   AF-A0A962YF58-F1
#
_cell.length_a   1.000
_cell.length_b   1.000
_cell.length_c   1.000
_cell.angle_alpha   90.00
_cell.angle_beta   90.00
_cell.angle_gamma   90.00
#
_symmetry.space_group_name_H-M   'P 1'
#
loop_
_entity.id
_entity.type
_entity.pdbx_description
1 polymer ?
#
loop_
_entity_poly.entity_id
_entity_poly.type
_entity_poly.pdbx_seq_one_letter_code
_entity_poly.pdbx_strand_id
1 'polypeptide(L)'
;MSATTLPLAARLAGFYFFFFALTGITLPYWSPYLLARGFNPAEIGLLLALGMSTKLFAPYLWGALADRSKRRMAIVRLACLCALISFSAVYWLPVGLLGWGLLMFVFQFFWNATLPQFEATTLNHLGTRSHRYSWIRLWGSVGFILSAMALGFALEHYGIELVPHLMLILFAGLLAVSFLIPEAPDRTVSAPGTTL
;
A
#
# COMPACT_ATOMS: atom_id res chain seq x y z
N MET A 1 -1.37 29.71 14.48
CA MET A 1 -0.14 28.98 14.12
C MET A 1 -0.40 28.22 12.84
N SER A 2 0.04 28.76 11.70
CA SER A 2 -0.15 28.18 10.37
C SER A 2 0.73 26.95 10.20
N ALA A 3 0.14 25.75 10.35
CA ALA A 3 0.81 24.52 9.98
C ALA A 3 1.23 24.61 8.50
N THR A 4 2.50 24.36 8.24
CA THR A 4 3.13 24.31 6.93
C THR A 4 2.43 23.22 6.10
N THR A 5 1.36 23.58 5.40
CA THR A 5 0.56 22.62 4.64
C THR A 5 1.35 22.23 3.40
N LEU A 6 2.04 21.09 3.45
CA LEU A 6 2.67 20.48 2.28
C LEU A 6 1.69 20.52 1.10
N PRO A 7 2.13 20.87 -0.12
CA PRO A 7 1.26 20.87 -1.29
C PRO A 7 0.57 19.52 -1.43
N LEU A 8 -0.72 19.48 -1.78
CA LEU A 8 -1.48 18.23 -1.94
C LEU A 8 -0.74 17.23 -2.83
N ALA A 9 -0.10 17.70 -3.90
CA ALA A 9 0.71 16.87 -4.79
C ALA A 9 1.86 16.16 -4.07
N ALA A 10 2.53 16.82 -3.12
CA ALA A 10 3.60 16.22 -2.32
C ALA A 10 3.06 15.15 -1.35
N ARG A 11 1.86 15.35 -0.80
CA ARG A 11 1.20 14.36 0.07
C ARG A 11 0.81 13.11 -0.72
N LEU A 12 0.24 13.31 -1.91
CA LEU A 12 -0.12 12.22 -2.83
C LEU A 12 1.14 11.47 -3.31
N ALA A 13 2.19 12.22 -3.67
CA ALA A 13 3.49 11.66 -4.06
C ALA A 13 4.13 10.86 -2.92
N GLY A 14 4.06 11.35 -1.68
CA GLY A 14 4.53 10.62 -0.49
C GLY A 14 3.82 9.28 -0.31
N PHE A 15 2.51 9.22 -0.54
CA PHE A 15 1.78 7.96 -0.46
C PHE A 15 2.26 6.96 -1.52
N TYR A 16 2.41 7.41 -2.78
CA TYR A 16 2.98 6.58 -3.84
C TYR A 16 4.39 6.11 -3.49
N PHE A 17 5.22 7.00 -2.96
CA PHE A 17 6.58 6.69 -2.53
C PHE A 17 6.58 5.53 -1.52
N PHE A 18 5.83 5.64 -0.41
CA PHE A 18 5.80 4.58 0.61
C PHE A 18 5.17 3.28 0.09
N PHE A 19 4.09 3.37 -0.69
CA PHE A 19 3.42 2.18 -1.24
C PHE A 19 4.36 1.40 -2.17
N PHE A 20 5.01 2.08 -3.09
CA PHE A 20 5.94 1.45 -4.03
C PHE A 20 7.28 1.11 -3.40
N ALA A 21 7.73 1.84 -2.37
CA ALA A 21 8.87 1.43 -1.55
C ALA A 21 8.61 0.08 -0.88
N LEU A 22 7.41 -0.13 -0.32
CA LEU A 22 7.07 -1.43 0.27
C LEU A 22 7.06 -2.52 -0.81
N THR A 23 6.52 -2.22 -1.98
CA THR A 23 6.53 -3.15 -3.12
C THR A 23 7.96 -3.48 -3.56
N GLY A 24 8.87 -2.51 -3.56
CA GLY A 24 10.29 -2.67 -3.90
C GLY A 24 11.07 -3.51 -2.89
N ILE A 25 10.60 -3.61 -1.65
CA ILE A 25 11.13 -4.57 -0.67
C ILE A 25 10.49 -5.95 -0.87
N THR A 26 9.17 -5.99 -0.99
CA THR A 26 8.40 -7.23 -0.94
C THR A 26 8.70 -8.14 -2.13
N LEU A 27 8.76 -7.59 -3.35
CA LEU A 27 8.97 -8.39 -4.56
C LEU A 27 10.32 -9.14 -4.58
N PRO A 28 11.48 -8.48 -4.35
CA PRO A 28 12.77 -9.17 -4.37
C PRO A 28 13.10 -9.93 -3.08
N TYR A 29 12.65 -9.47 -1.90
CA TYR A 29 13.19 -9.98 -0.62
C TYR A 29 12.22 -10.83 0.19
N TRP A 30 10.92 -10.85 -0.11
CA TRP A 30 9.98 -11.65 0.67
C TRP A 30 10.19 -13.16 0.49
N SER A 31 10.42 -13.64 -0.74
CA SER A 31 10.69 -15.06 -0.98
C SER A 31 12.00 -15.54 -0.33
N PRO A 32 13.13 -14.80 -0.45
CA PRO A 32 14.35 -15.11 0.32
C PRO A 32 14.14 -15.11 1.83
N TYR A 33 13.33 -14.18 2.36
CA TYR A 33 12.99 -14.17 3.78
C TYR A 33 12.24 -15.46 4.19
N LEU A 34 11.22 -15.88 3.44
CA LEU A 34 10.52 -17.15 3.71
C LEU A 34 11.45 -18.36 3.61
N LEU A 35 12.39 -18.38 2.66
CA LEU A 35 13.40 -19.43 2.55
C LEU A 35 14.28 -19.50 3.81
N ALA A 36 14.72 -18.34 4.32
CA ALA A 36 15.49 -18.25 5.56
C ALA A 36 14.69 -18.69 6.80
N ARG A 37 13.35 -18.59 6.76
CA ARG A 37 12.45 -19.13 7.79
C ARG A 37 12.24 -20.65 7.69
N GLY A 38 12.87 -21.32 6.73
CA GLY A 38 12.86 -22.78 6.57
C GLY A 38 11.80 -23.32 5.62
N PHE A 39 11.07 -22.46 4.90
CA PHE A 39 10.12 -22.91 3.89
C PHE A 39 10.82 -23.41 2.63
N ASN A 40 10.32 -24.51 2.07
CA ASN A 40 10.80 -25.01 0.80
C ASN A 40 10.18 -24.22 -0.39
N PRO A 41 10.75 -24.33 -1.61
CA PRO A 41 10.26 -23.57 -2.77
C PRO A 41 8.78 -23.81 -3.12
N ALA A 42 8.25 -25.02 -2.90
CA ALA A 42 6.84 -25.33 -3.18
C ALA A 42 5.90 -24.63 -2.18
N GLU A 43 6.28 -24.60 -0.90
CA GLU A 43 5.57 -23.87 0.16
C GLU A 43 5.56 -22.36 -0.10
N ILE A 44 6.72 -21.81 -0.47
CA ILE A 44 6.84 -20.39 -0.87
C ILE A 44 5.92 -20.10 -2.05
N GLY A 45 5.91 -20.98 -3.07
CA GLY A 45 5.02 -20.86 -4.22
C GLY A 45 3.54 -20.82 -3.82
N LEU A 46 3.12 -21.71 -2.91
CA LEU A 46 1.75 -21.75 -2.39
C LEU A 46 1.39 -20.46 -1.62
N LEU A 47 2.30 -19.98 -0.76
CA LEU A 47 2.12 -18.76 0.02
C LEU A 47 1.98 -17.52 -0.89
N LEU A 48 2.82 -17.42 -1.93
CA LEU A 48 2.72 -16.34 -2.91
C LEU A 48 1.43 -16.43 -3.75
N ALA A 49 1.02 -17.64 -4.13
CA ALA A 49 -0.23 -17.87 -4.84
C ALA A 49 -1.45 -17.45 -4.01
N LEU A 50 -1.45 -17.76 -2.70
CA LEU A 50 -2.46 -17.25 -1.76
C LEU A 50 -2.49 -15.73 -1.73
N GLY A 51 -1.34 -15.07 -1.69
CA GLY A 51 -1.24 -13.61 -1.78
C GLY A 51 -1.88 -13.07 -3.06
N MET A 52 -1.61 -13.69 -4.20
CA MET A 52 -2.19 -13.29 -5.50
C MET A 52 -3.71 -13.51 -5.56
N SER A 53 -4.24 -14.55 -4.92
CA SER A 53 -5.69 -14.80 -4.87
C SER A 53 -6.47 -13.60 -4.30
N THR A 54 -5.89 -12.88 -3.34
CA THR A 54 -6.53 -11.71 -2.73
C THR A 54 -6.72 -10.56 -3.73
N LYS A 55 -5.87 -10.45 -4.75
CA LYS A 55 -5.99 -9.42 -5.81
C LYS A 55 -7.24 -9.63 -6.66
N LEU A 56 -7.76 -10.86 -6.74
CA LEU A 56 -8.97 -11.16 -7.48
C LEU A 56 -10.22 -10.62 -6.78
N PHE A 57 -10.24 -10.57 -5.44
CA PHE A 57 -11.44 -10.25 -4.68
C PHE A 57 -11.38 -8.88 -4.01
N ALA A 58 -10.21 -8.50 -3.48
CA ALA A 58 -10.07 -7.30 -2.67
C ALA A 58 -10.49 -6.02 -3.44
N PRO A 59 -9.97 -5.71 -4.64
CA PRO A 59 -10.33 -4.46 -5.32
C PRO A 59 -11.83 -4.31 -5.59
N TYR A 60 -12.53 -5.41 -5.88
CA TYR A 60 -13.98 -5.40 -6.13
C TYR A 60 -14.78 -5.15 -4.85
N LEU A 61 -14.48 -5.88 -3.77
CA LEU A 61 -15.17 -5.74 -2.50
C LEU A 61 -14.99 -4.33 -1.92
N TRP A 62 -13.75 -3.85 -1.93
CA TRP A 62 -13.42 -2.52 -1.42
C TRP A 62 -13.90 -1.40 -2.36
N GLY A 63 -13.93 -1.64 -3.67
CA GLY A 63 -14.57 -0.76 -4.65
C GLY A 63 -16.04 -0.53 -4.35
N ALA A 64 -16.81 -1.61 -4.21
CA ALA A 64 -18.23 -1.52 -3.85
C ALA A 64 -18.46 -0.81 -2.51
N LEU A 65 -17.60 -1.06 -1.51
CA LEU A 65 -17.68 -0.38 -0.21
C LEU A 65 -17.35 1.12 -0.31
N ALA A 66 -16.35 1.48 -1.13
CA ALA A 66 -15.93 2.85 -1.35
C ALA A 66 -16.97 3.66 -2.12
N ASP A 67 -17.60 3.05 -3.11
CA ASP A 67 -18.65 3.68 -3.90
C ASP A 67 -19.90 3.96 -3.07
N ARG A 68 -20.26 3.06 -2.13
CA ARG A 68 -21.41 3.25 -1.23
C ARG A 68 -21.14 4.27 -0.11
N SER A 69 -19.93 4.27 0.44
CA SER A 69 -19.59 5.13 1.59
C SER A 69 -19.25 6.56 1.21
N LYS A 70 -18.87 6.80 -0.06
CA LYS A 70 -18.30 8.07 -0.56
C LYS A 70 -17.09 8.59 0.25
N ARG A 71 -16.46 7.71 1.03
CA ARG A 71 -15.32 8.02 1.91
C ARG A 71 -14.15 7.11 1.56
N ARG A 72 -13.62 7.30 0.34
CA ARG A 72 -12.54 6.45 -0.20
C ARG A 72 -11.28 6.55 0.65
N MET A 73 -10.93 7.74 1.13
CA MET A 73 -9.72 7.93 1.92
C MET A 73 -9.85 7.31 3.31
N ALA A 74 -11.05 7.30 3.90
CA ALA A 74 -11.31 6.57 5.14
C ALA A 74 -11.09 5.05 4.96
N ILE A 75 -11.50 4.49 3.83
CA ILE A 75 -11.26 3.08 3.49
C ILE A 75 -9.76 2.81 3.28
N VAL A 76 -9.05 3.70 2.57
CA VAL A 76 -7.60 3.59 2.41
C VAL A 76 -6.89 3.56 3.77
N ARG A 77 -7.27 4.46 4.70
CA ARG A 77 -6.71 4.51 6.06
C ARG A 77 -6.99 3.24 6.85
N LEU A 78 -8.23 2.73 6.79
CA LEU A 78 -8.61 1.48 7.44
C LEU A 78 -7.80 0.31 6.87
N ALA A 79 -7.68 0.22 5.55
CA ALA A 79 -6.89 -0.80 4.88
C ALA A 79 -5.40 -0.73 5.29
N CYS A 80 -4.81 0.47 5.33
CA CYS A 80 -3.43 0.66 5.79
C CYS A 80 -3.25 0.24 7.26
N LEU A 81 -4.18 0.61 8.13
CA LEU A 81 -4.16 0.25 9.55
C LEU A 81 -4.28 -1.27 9.74
N CYS A 82 -5.27 -1.90 9.09
CA CYS A 82 -5.46 -3.34 9.15
C CYS A 82 -4.27 -4.10 8.55
N ALA A 83 -3.67 -3.62 7.47
CA ALA A 83 -2.46 -4.20 6.89
C ALA A 83 -1.26 -4.11 7.86
N LEU A 84 -1.05 -2.95 8.50
CA LEU A 84 0.00 -2.76 9.50
C LEU A 84 -0.18 -3.70 10.71
N ILE A 85 -1.40 -3.73 11.28
CA ILE A 85 -1.70 -4.57 12.45
C ILE A 85 -1.56 -6.04 12.08
N SER A 86 -2.15 -6.48 10.96
CA SER A 86 -2.06 -7.89 10.55
C SER A 86 -0.63 -8.28 10.23
N PHE A 87 0.15 -7.46 9.53
CA PHE A 87 1.55 -7.75 9.26
C PHE A 87 2.41 -7.77 10.54
N SER A 88 2.09 -6.97 11.56
CA SER A 88 2.83 -6.99 12.84
C SER A 88 2.77 -8.34 13.55
N ALA A 89 1.79 -9.19 13.23
CA ALA A 89 1.70 -10.54 13.75
C ALA A 89 2.86 -11.45 13.29
N VAL A 90 3.67 -11.03 12.30
CA VAL A 90 4.87 -11.76 11.84
C VAL A 90 5.87 -12.10 12.97
N TYR A 91 5.91 -11.31 14.05
CA TYR A 91 6.81 -11.53 15.20
C TYR A 91 6.23 -12.46 16.26
N TRP A 92 4.90 -12.61 16.31
CA TRP A 92 4.20 -13.21 17.43
C TRP A 92 3.56 -14.56 17.09
N LEU A 93 3.44 -14.89 15.81
CA LEU A 93 2.78 -16.11 15.36
C LEU A 93 3.79 -17.27 15.26
N PRO A 94 3.71 -18.29 16.14
CA PRO A 94 4.50 -19.50 16.03
C PRO A 94 3.79 -20.43 15.06
N VAL A 95 4.07 -20.32 13.76
CA VAL A 95 3.21 -21.00 12.79
C VAL A 95 3.98 -21.66 11.66
N GLY A 96 3.61 -22.92 11.39
CA GLY A 96 3.92 -23.59 10.14
C GLY A 96 3.14 -22.99 8.97
N LEU A 97 3.08 -23.73 7.86
CA LEU A 97 2.55 -23.24 6.58
C LEU A 97 1.18 -22.57 6.66
N LEU A 98 0.24 -23.13 7.44
CA LEU A 98 -1.13 -22.61 7.54
C LEU A 98 -1.18 -21.21 8.17
N GLY A 99 -0.42 -20.96 9.23
CA GLY A 99 -0.47 -19.64 9.88
C GLY A 99 0.29 -18.57 9.09
N TRP A 100 1.37 -18.94 8.37
CA TRP A 100 1.97 -18.03 7.38
C TRP A 100 1.01 -17.75 6.22
N GLY A 101 0.27 -18.76 5.77
CA GLY A 101 -0.77 -18.61 4.76
C GLY A 101 -1.87 -17.64 5.20
N LEU A 102 -2.36 -17.80 6.43
CA LEU A 102 -3.37 -16.90 7.00
C LEU A 102 -2.84 -15.48 7.18
N LEU A 103 -1.63 -15.32 7.74
CA LEU A 103 -0.97 -14.02 7.87
C LEU A 103 -0.87 -13.33 6.51
N MET A 104 -0.33 -14.02 5.51
CA MET A 104 -0.14 -13.51 4.16
C MET A 104 -1.46 -13.16 3.50
N PHE A 105 -2.47 -14.02 3.62
CA PHE A 105 -3.80 -13.76 3.08
C PHE A 105 -4.42 -12.49 3.67
N VAL A 106 -4.41 -12.36 5.01
CA VAL A 106 -5.06 -11.24 5.70
C VAL A 106 -4.38 -9.93 5.34
N PHE A 107 -3.05 -9.81 5.46
CA PHE A 107 -2.40 -8.54 5.17
C PHE A 107 -2.47 -8.18 3.68
N GLN A 108 -2.32 -9.17 2.78
CA GLN A 108 -2.42 -8.96 1.32
C GLN A 108 -3.82 -8.50 0.92
N PHE A 109 -4.86 -9.03 1.56
CA PHE A 109 -6.24 -8.62 1.30
C PHE A 109 -6.45 -7.11 1.55
N PHE A 110 -5.92 -6.58 2.64
CA PHE A 110 -5.99 -5.15 2.94
C PHE A 110 -5.04 -4.32 2.07
N TRP A 111 -3.81 -4.80 1.86
CA TRP A 111 -2.82 -4.10 1.05
C TRP A 111 -3.26 -3.93 -0.41
N ASN A 112 -3.76 -4.99 -1.04
CA ASN A 112 -4.13 -4.98 -2.46
C ASN A 112 -5.34 -4.07 -2.77
N ALA A 113 -6.17 -3.77 -1.77
CA ALA A 113 -7.26 -2.82 -1.89
C ALA A 113 -6.80 -1.35 -1.91
N THR A 114 -5.62 -1.08 -1.36
CA THR A 114 -5.14 0.26 -1.05
C THR A 114 -4.83 1.07 -2.31
N LEU A 115 -4.11 0.48 -3.27
CA LEU A 115 -3.66 1.19 -4.48
C LEU A 115 -4.83 1.61 -5.39
N PRO A 116 -5.79 0.74 -5.77
CA PRO A 116 -6.89 1.16 -6.64
C PRO A 116 -7.74 2.28 -6.03
N GLN A 117 -8.03 2.21 -4.73
CA GLN A 117 -8.78 3.27 -4.04
C GLN A 117 -8.00 4.58 -3.96
N PHE A 118 -6.68 4.47 -3.78
CA PHE A 118 -5.81 5.62 -3.74
C PHE A 118 -5.66 6.28 -5.12
N GLU A 119 -5.52 5.51 -6.19
CA GLU A 119 -5.49 6.03 -7.57
C GLU A 119 -6.79 6.77 -7.91
N ALA A 120 -7.95 6.19 -7.56
CA ALA A 120 -9.24 6.87 -7.73
C ALA A 120 -9.30 8.19 -6.94
N THR A 121 -8.82 8.20 -5.70
CA THR A 121 -8.76 9.41 -4.86
C THR A 121 -7.84 10.47 -5.46
N THR A 122 -6.69 10.06 -6.00
CA THR A 122 -5.70 10.95 -6.65
C THR A 122 -6.29 11.59 -7.90
N LEU A 123 -6.93 10.80 -8.76
CA LEU A 123 -7.56 11.29 -9.99
C LEU A 123 -8.75 12.23 -9.69
N ASN A 124 -9.52 11.96 -8.65
CA ASN A 124 -10.61 12.84 -8.21
C ASN A 124 -10.09 14.21 -7.75
N HIS A 125 -8.95 14.25 -7.03
CA HIS A 125 -8.31 15.51 -6.64
C HIS A 125 -7.71 16.29 -7.82
N LEU A 126 -7.15 15.58 -8.81
CA LEU A 126 -6.51 16.22 -9.97
C LEU A 126 -7.52 16.74 -10.98
N GLY A 127 -8.64 16.03 -11.13
CA GLY A 127 -9.69 16.36 -12.07
C GLY A 127 -9.21 16.59 -13.51
N THR A 128 -9.36 17.82 -14.02
CA THR A 128 -8.93 18.19 -15.38
C THR A 128 -7.41 18.31 -15.52
N ARG A 129 -6.65 18.32 -14.40
CA ARG A 129 -5.17 18.40 -14.39
C ARG A 129 -4.53 17.02 -14.42
N SER A 130 -5.01 16.14 -15.28
CA SER A 130 -4.53 14.76 -15.41
C SER A 130 -3.04 14.65 -15.73
N HIS A 131 -2.45 15.64 -16.43
CA HIS A 131 -1.01 15.65 -16.73
C HIS A 131 -0.11 15.62 -15.48
N ARG A 132 -0.59 16.13 -14.33
CA ARG A 132 0.16 16.13 -13.07
C ARG A 132 0.21 14.74 -12.42
N TYR A 133 -0.68 13.84 -12.82
CA TYR A 133 -0.72 12.47 -12.31
C TYR A 133 0.60 11.75 -12.53
N SER A 134 1.17 11.84 -13.74
CA SER A 134 2.42 11.17 -14.08
C SER A 134 3.58 11.63 -13.20
N TRP A 135 3.67 12.93 -12.91
CA TRP A 135 4.68 13.50 -12.00
C TRP A 135 4.51 13.02 -10.56
N ILE A 136 3.27 12.90 -10.08
CA ILE A 136 2.98 12.38 -8.74
C ILE A 136 3.33 10.89 -8.66
N ARG A 137 2.98 10.11 -9.68
CA ARG A 137 3.25 8.66 -9.74
C ARG A 137 4.73 8.32 -9.88
N LEU A 138 5.52 9.20 -10.50
CA LEU A 138 6.98 9.03 -10.65
C LEU A 138 7.69 8.84 -9.30
N TRP A 139 7.22 9.50 -8.24
CA TRP A 139 7.73 9.30 -6.88
C TRP A 139 7.55 7.88 -6.35
N GLY A 140 6.55 7.15 -6.87
CA GLY A 140 6.42 5.72 -6.62
C GLY A 140 7.59 4.92 -7.18
N SER A 141 7.97 5.16 -8.44
CA SER A 141 9.15 4.52 -9.05
C SER A 141 10.44 4.84 -8.29
N VAL A 142 10.60 6.09 -7.84
CA VAL A 142 11.73 6.50 -6.99
C VAL A 142 11.73 5.71 -5.68
N GLY A 143 10.58 5.60 -5.00
CA GLY A 143 10.44 4.81 -3.78
C GLY A 143 10.79 3.34 -3.99
N PHE A 144 10.33 2.74 -5.08
CA PHE A 144 10.63 1.36 -5.45
C PHE A 144 12.14 1.12 -5.65
N ILE A 145 12.78 1.96 -6.47
CA ILE A 145 14.21 1.80 -6.79
C ILE A 145 15.05 2.00 -5.53
N LEU A 146 14.78 3.07 -4.77
CA LEU A 146 15.52 3.36 -3.55
C LEU A 146 15.37 2.25 -2.51
N SER A 147 14.16 1.73 -2.30
CA SER A 147 13.96 0.68 -1.30
C SER A 147 14.56 -0.66 -1.73
N ALA A 148 14.42 -1.03 -3.00
CA ALA A 148 15.01 -2.26 -3.54
C ALA A 148 16.54 -2.21 -3.45
N MET A 149 17.16 -1.10 -3.86
CA MET A 149 18.62 -0.96 -3.79
C MET A 149 19.12 -0.84 -2.34
N ALA A 150 18.54 0.05 -1.54
CA ALA A 150 18.99 0.32 -0.18
C ALA A 150 18.88 -0.92 0.72
N LEU A 151 17.79 -1.69 0.58
CA LEU A 151 17.66 -2.93 1.33
C LEU A 151 18.72 -3.94 0.89
N GLY A 152 19.03 -4.07 -0.41
CA GLY A 152 20.11 -4.93 -0.89
C GLY A 152 21.44 -4.68 -0.16
N PHE A 153 21.88 -3.42 -0.07
CA PHE A 153 23.09 -3.07 0.68
C PHE A 153 22.95 -3.27 2.20
N ALA A 154 21.78 -2.98 2.76
CA ALA A 154 21.54 -3.15 4.19
C ALA A 154 21.55 -4.64 4.60
N LEU A 155 21.10 -5.54 3.73
CA LEU A 155 21.10 -6.98 3.97
C LEU A 155 22.51 -7.56 4.12
N GLU A 156 23.51 -6.98 3.45
CA GLU A 156 24.92 -7.40 3.59
C GLU A 156 25.44 -7.19 5.02
N HIS A 157 24.90 -6.20 5.74
CA HIS A 157 25.38 -5.81 7.08
C HIS A 157 24.48 -6.35 8.20
N TYR A 158 23.17 -6.34 8.00
CA TYR A 158 22.17 -6.62 9.05
C TYR A 158 21.42 -7.95 8.85
N GLY A 159 21.59 -8.62 7.70
CA GLY A 159 20.95 -9.90 7.39
C GLY A 159 19.45 -9.79 7.04
N ILE A 160 18.89 -10.93 6.62
CA ILE A 160 17.52 -11.04 6.06
C ILE A 160 16.40 -10.72 7.07
N GLU A 161 16.70 -10.77 8.37
CA GLU A 161 15.76 -10.40 9.42
C GLU A 161 15.38 -8.91 9.37
N LEU A 162 16.15 -8.07 8.68
CA LEU A 162 15.82 -6.65 8.49
C LEU A 162 14.55 -6.44 7.64
N VAL A 163 14.20 -7.38 6.75
CA VAL A 163 13.07 -7.28 5.81
C VAL A 163 11.74 -6.94 6.50
N PRO A 164 11.22 -7.75 7.46
CA PRO A 164 9.97 -7.46 8.13
C PRO A 164 9.99 -6.14 8.93
N HIS A 165 11.14 -5.72 9.45
CA HIS A 165 11.28 -4.47 10.19
C HIS A 165 11.09 -3.26 9.28
N LEU A 166 11.76 -3.24 8.12
CA LEU A 166 11.57 -2.17 7.14
C LEU A 166 10.18 -2.18 6.54
N MET A 167 9.60 -3.36 6.30
CA MET A 167 8.21 -3.45 5.84
C MET A 167 7.25 -2.79 6.84
N LEU A 168 7.40 -3.06 8.14
CA LEU A 168 6.59 -2.39 9.17
C LEU A 168 6.78 -0.88 9.19
N ILE A 169 8.03 -0.41 9.09
CA ILE A 169 8.33 1.04 9.05
C ILE A 169 7.65 1.68 7.84
N LEU A 170 7.67 1.03 6.68
CA LEU A 170 7.03 1.54 5.46
C LEU A 170 5.49 1.47 5.54
N PHE A 171 4.91 0.43 6.14
CA PHE A 171 3.47 0.39 6.43
C PHE A 171 3.06 1.52 7.37
N ALA A 172 3.84 1.78 8.43
CA ALA A 172 3.59 2.88 9.36
C ALA A 172 3.72 4.24 8.67
N GLY A 173 4.74 4.43 7.81
CA GLY A 173 4.92 5.62 6.98
C GLY A 173 3.75 5.83 6.01
N LEU A 174 3.28 4.76 5.36
CA LEU A 174 2.12 4.81 4.48
C LEU A 174 0.86 5.25 5.25
N LEU A 175 0.62 4.66 6.42
CA LEU A 175 -0.49 5.02 7.29
C LEU A 175 -0.37 6.49 7.74
N ALA A 176 0.81 6.94 8.17
CA ALA A 176 1.04 8.32 8.59
C ALA A 176 0.76 9.32 7.45
N VAL A 177 1.25 9.04 6.24
CA VAL A 177 0.99 9.88 5.06
C VAL A 177 -0.48 9.85 4.65
N SER A 178 -1.19 8.74 4.86
CA SER A 178 -2.62 8.65 4.56
C SER A 178 -3.49 9.62 5.39
N PHE A 179 -3.05 10.00 6.60
CA PHE A 179 -3.75 11.00 7.43
C PHE A 179 -3.53 12.43 6.95
N LEU A 180 -2.45 12.69 6.20
CA LEU A 180 -2.16 14.01 5.62
C LEU A 180 -3.04 14.32 4.40
N ILE A 181 -3.66 13.31 3.80
CA ILE A 181 -4.43 13.42 2.55
C ILE A 181 -5.92 13.62 2.88
N PRO A 182 -6.55 14.73 2.47
CA PRO A 182 -7.98 14.95 2.69
C PRO A 182 -8.85 14.03 1.81
N GLU A 183 -10.12 13.90 2.17
CA GLU A 183 -11.10 13.22 1.31
C GLU A 183 -11.30 14.03 0.02
N ALA A 184 -11.42 13.34 -1.12
CA ALA A 184 -11.65 14.03 -2.39
C ALA A 184 -13.06 14.67 -2.40
N PRO A 185 -13.23 15.85 -3.00
CA PRO A 185 -14.56 16.45 -3.15
C PRO A 185 -15.50 15.53 -3.93
N ASP A 186 -16.73 15.36 -3.42
CA ASP A 186 -17.78 14.60 -4.09
C ASP A 186 -18.07 15.26 -5.45
N ARG A 187 -17.80 14.54 -6.55
CA ARG A 187 -18.21 14.96 -7.89
C ARG A 187 -19.68 14.61 -8.11
N THR A 188 -20.56 15.14 -7.29
CA THR A 188 -21.97 15.25 -7.67
C THR A 188 -22.06 16.36 -8.72
N VAL A 189 -22.07 15.95 -9.99
CA VAL A 189 -22.68 16.63 -11.15
C VAL A 189 -23.00 18.11 -10.87
N SER A 190 -22.04 19.01 -11.09
CA SER A 190 -22.42 20.35 -11.53
C SER A 190 -22.97 20.17 -12.94
N ALA A 191 -24.27 19.88 -13.04
CA ALA A 191 -25.00 20.13 -14.26
C ALA A 191 -24.69 21.60 -14.63
N PRO A 192 -24.34 21.91 -15.89
CA PRO A 192 -24.28 23.30 -16.32
C PRO A 192 -25.64 23.91 -16.01
N GLY A 193 -25.65 24.85 -15.07
CA GLY A 193 -26.75 25.79 -14.95
C GLY A 193 -26.74 26.61 -16.22
N THR A 194 -27.47 26.16 -17.23
CA THR A 194 -27.96 27.03 -18.30
C THR A 194 -29.37 27.42 -17.93
N THR A 195 -29.45 28.60 -17.32
CA THR A 195 -30.48 29.60 -17.60
C THR A 195 -31.09 29.43 -18.99
N LEU A 196 -32.39 29.20 -19.05
CA LEU A 196 -33.42 30.08 -19.62
C LEU A 196 -34.81 29.48 -19.33
#